data_AF-A0A8X6TUL4-F1
#
_entry.id   AF-A0A8X6TUL4-F1
#
_cell.length_a   1.000
_cell.length_b   1.000
_cell.length_c   1.000
_cell.angle_alpha   90.00
_cell.angle_beta   90.00
_cell.angle_gamma   90.00
#
_symmetry.space_group_name_H-M   'P 1'
#
loop_
_entity.id
_entity.type
_entity.pdbx_description
1 polymer ?
#
loop_
_entity_poly.entity_id
_entity_poly.type
_entity_poly.pdbx_seq_one_letter_code
_entity_poly.pdbx_strand_id
1 'polypeptide(L)'
;MNSRYESAVMFKYMILLSVFIAVSQAIFCAPDICSVIKCEDTTDCLESNGQKIREKGGACGCCDLCVDVLGENEACVNGTNIIGIIITSECATGLFCDPSIGECVRSAK
;
A
#
# COMPACT_ATOMS: atom_id res chain seq x y z
N MET A 1 -34.40 19.43 -32.58
CA MET A 1 -34.33 19.29 -31.10
C MET A 1 -33.13 18.47 -30.62
N ASN A 2 -32.14 18.17 -31.49
CA ASN A 2 -31.02 17.31 -31.10
C ASN A 2 -29.78 18.02 -30.55
N SER A 3 -29.49 19.22 -31.04
CA SER A 3 -28.22 19.89 -30.72
C SER A 3 -28.07 20.33 -29.26
N ARG A 4 -29.16 20.69 -28.56
CA ARG A 4 -29.10 21.10 -27.14
C ARG A 4 -28.91 19.93 -26.16
N TYR A 5 -29.30 18.70 -26.52
CA TYR A 5 -29.02 17.54 -25.66
C TYR A 5 -27.57 17.10 -25.77
N GLU A 6 -26.94 17.22 -26.95
CA GLU A 6 -25.55 16.83 -27.17
C GLU A 6 -24.58 17.72 -26.39
N SER A 7 -24.83 19.04 -26.35
CA SER A 7 -23.99 19.97 -25.59
C SER A 7 -24.08 19.74 -24.07
N ALA A 8 -25.27 19.42 -23.54
CA ALA A 8 -25.45 19.13 -22.12
C ALA A 8 -24.79 17.80 -21.71
N VAL A 9 -24.87 16.80 -22.59
CA VAL A 9 -24.23 15.49 -22.40
C VAL A 9 -22.70 15.61 -22.46
N MET A 10 -22.16 16.31 -23.45
CA MET A 10 -20.72 16.58 -23.58
C MET A 10 -20.17 17.37 -22.39
N PHE A 11 -20.90 18.37 -21.89
CA PHE A 11 -20.49 19.13 -20.71
C PHE A 11 -20.44 18.26 -19.45
N LYS A 12 -21.42 17.35 -19.30
CA LYS A 12 -21.45 16.38 -18.20
C LYS A 12 -20.27 15.39 -18.27
N TYR A 13 -19.90 14.94 -19.47
CA TYR A 13 -18.71 14.10 -19.67
C TYR A 13 -17.41 14.86 -19.38
N MET A 14 -17.30 16.13 -19.76
CA MET A 14 -16.12 16.94 -19.43
C MET A 14 -15.96 17.14 -17.92
N ILE A 15 -17.06 17.34 -17.18
CA ILE A 15 -17.02 17.42 -15.70
C ILE A 15 -16.61 16.07 -15.10
N LEU A 16 -17.11 14.94 -15.61
CA LEU A 16 -16.71 13.63 -15.11
C LEU A 16 -15.23 13.32 -15.38
N LEU A 17 -14.72 13.71 -16.55
CA LEU A 17 -13.31 13.58 -16.91
C LEU A 17 -12.41 14.47 -16.05
N SER A 18 -12.81 15.71 -15.78
CA SER A 18 -11.99 16.62 -14.95
C SER A 18 -11.89 16.15 -13.50
N VAL A 19 -12.98 15.62 -12.93
CA VAL A 19 -12.95 15.00 -11.59
C VAL A 19 -12.07 13.76 -11.58
N PHE A 20 -12.11 12.93 -12.63
CA PHE A 20 -11.28 11.73 -12.72
C PHE A 20 -9.78 12.05 -12.75
N ILE A 21 -9.37 13.07 -13.51
CA ILE A 21 -7.97 13.53 -13.59
C ILE A 21 -7.50 14.15 -12.26
N ALA A 22 -8.37 14.84 -11.53
CA ALA A 22 -8.02 15.39 -10.23
C ALA A 22 -7.76 14.29 -9.18
N VAL A 23 -8.52 13.19 -9.22
CA VAL A 23 -8.39 12.07 -8.28
C VAL A 23 -7.18 11.18 -8.59
N SER A 24 -6.78 11.06 -9.86
CA SER A 24 -5.62 10.21 -10.23
C SER A 24 -4.30 10.68 -9.62
N GLN A 25 -4.17 11.96 -9.29
CA GLN A 25 -2.94 12.54 -8.73
C GLN A 25 -2.74 12.19 -7.24
N ALA A 26 -3.78 11.75 -6.51
CA ALA A 26 -3.67 11.39 -5.10
C ALA A 26 -3.13 9.97 -4.86
N ILE A 27 -3.08 9.15 -5.92
CA ILE A 27 -2.69 7.74 -5.85
C ILE A 27 -1.17 7.57 -6.01
N PHE A 28 -0.50 8.56 -6.61
CA PHE A 28 0.94 8.51 -6.88
C PHE A 28 1.72 9.38 -5.88
N CYS A 29 2.83 8.84 -5.41
CA CYS A 29 3.77 9.57 -4.59
C CYS A 29 4.48 10.63 -5.42
N ALA A 30 4.34 11.90 -5.05
CA ALA A 30 5.11 12.97 -5.66
C ALA A 30 6.61 12.75 -5.41
N PRO A 31 7.50 13.13 -6.35
CA PRO A 31 8.94 12.86 -6.24
C PRO A 31 9.56 13.45 -4.97
N ASP A 32 9.05 14.58 -4.48
CA ASP A 32 9.59 15.30 -3.31
C ASP A 32 8.84 15.01 -2.01
N ILE A 33 7.89 14.06 -2.00
CA ILE A 33 7.00 13.83 -0.85
C ILE A 33 7.75 13.41 0.42
N CYS A 34 8.90 12.73 0.28
CA CYS A 34 9.71 12.31 1.41
C CYS A 34 10.26 13.49 2.23
N SER A 35 10.37 14.69 1.65
CA SER A 35 10.85 15.89 2.36
C SER A 35 9.84 16.44 3.39
N VAL A 36 8.56 16.10 3.24
CA VAL A 36 7.47 16.58 4.10
C VAL A 36 6.83 15.49 4.94
N ILE A 37 7.13 14.22 4.67
CA ILE A 37 6.68 13.08 5.47
C ILE A 37 7.46 13.05 6.78
N LYS A 38 6.75 12.86 7.89
CA LYS A 38 7.35 12.55 9.19
C LYS A 38 7.36 11.04 9.37
N CYS A 39 8.53 10.47 9.55
CA CYS A 39 8.69 9.05 9.85
C CYS A 39 8.46 8.77 11.33
N GLU A 40 7.88 7.61 11.61
CA GLU A 40 7.74 7.11 12.97
C GLU A 40 9.09 6.63 13.50
N ASP A 41 9.25 6.68 14.82
CA ASP A 41 10.47 6.25 15.48
C ASP A 41 10.49 4.70 15.56
N THR A 42 11.57 4.09 15.09
CA THR A 42 11.74 2.63 15.06
C THR A 42 12.69 2.11 16.16
N THR A 43 13.05 2.94 17.14
CA THR A 43 14.01 2.58 18.20
C THR A 43 13.56 1.37 19.03
N ASP A 44 12.25 1.24 19.26
CA ASP A 44 11.68 0.11 20.03
C ASP A 44 11.40 -1.14 19.15
N CYS A 45 11.76 -1.09 17.86
CA CYS A 45 11.58 -2.19 16.94
C CYS A 45 12.67 -3.25 17.12
N LEU A 46 12.38 -4.26 17.96
CA LEU A 46 13.36 -5.25 18.38
C LEU A 46 12.93 -6.67 17.99
N GLU A 47 13.89 -7.47 17.51
CA GLU A 47 13.67 -8.90 17.24
C GLU A 47 13.21 -9.67 18.47
N SER A 48 13.61 -9.24 19.67
CA SER A 48 13.18 -9.84 20.94
C SER A 48 11.67 -9.73 21.19
N ASN A 49 11.00 -8.75 20.56
CA ASN A 49 9.56 -8.55 20.65
C ASN A 49 8.81 -9.18 19.47
N GLY A 50 9.50 -9.98 18.64
CA GLY A 50 8.93 -10.55 17.43
C GLY A 50 8.76 -9.53 16.31
N GLN A 51 9.53 -8.44 16.32
CA GLN A 51 9.44 -7.37 15.32
C GLN A 51 10.75 -7.22 14.55
N LYS A 52 10.69 -6.62 13.36
CA LYS A 52 11.89 -6.26 12.59
C LYS A 52 11.69 -4.95 11.85
N ILE A 53 12.79 -4.29 11.51
CA ILE A 53 12.77 -3.10 10.67
C ILE A 53 12.69 -3.53 9.21
N ARG A 54 11.68 -3.04 8.50
CA ARG A 54 11.60 -3.06 7.04
C ARG A 54 12.04 -1.72 6.48
N GLU A 55 13.18 -1.72 5.82
CA GLU A 55 13.69 -0.51 5.16
C GLU A 55 12.74 -0.02 4.08
N LYS A 56 12.49 1.30 4.06
CA LYS A 56 11.61 1.95 3.05
C LYS A 56 10.25 1.26 2.92
N GLY A 57 9.76 0.69 4.02
CA GLY A 57 8.50 -0.03 4.09
C GLY A 57 7.26 0.84 4.27
N GLY A 58 7.45 2.09 4.67
CA GLY A 58 6.38 3.02 5.02
C GLY A 58 5.80 3.77 3.81
N ALA A 59 5.07 4.85 4.11
CA ALA A 59 4.40 5.67 3.11
C ALA A 59 5.36 6.08 1.99
N CYS A 60 4.97 5.78 0.74
CA CYS A 60 5.72 6.15 -0.47
C CYS A 60 7.17 5.62 -0.53
N GLY A 61 7.54 4.64 0.30
CA GLY A 61 8.92 4.16 0.41
C GLY A 61 9.88 5.17 1.03
N CYS A 62 9.37 6.18 1.73
CA CYS A 62 10.17 7.24 2.34
C CYS A 62 10.71 6.88 3.72
N CYS A 63 10.01 6.03 4.46
CA CYS A 63 10.30 5.71 5.85
C CYS A 63 10.53 4.24 6.04
N ASP A 64 11.39 3.91 7.00
CA ASP A 64 11.46 2.57 7.56
C ASP A 64 10.20 2.29 8.37
N LEU A 65 9.87 1.01 8.50
CA LEU A 65 8.66 0.55 9.18
C LEU A 65 9.01 -0.58 10.13
N CYS A 66 8.51 -0.50 11.36
CA CYS A 66 8.54 -1.65 12.25
C CYS A 66 7.42 -2.62 11.86
N VAL A 67 7.76 -3.88 11.61
CA VAL A 67 6.80 -4.92 11.21
C VAL A 67 6.85 -6.10 12.16
N ASP A 68 5.69 -6.67 12.45
CA ASP A 68 5.57 -7.91 13.20
C ASP A 68 6.00 -9.10 12.33
N VAL A 69 6.79 -10.00 12.91
CA VAL A 69 7.31 -11.20 12.24
C VAL A 69 6.36 -12.37 12.47
N LEU A 70 5.71 -12.83 11.40
CA LEU A 70 4.71 -13.87 11.43
C LEU A 70 5.32 -15.27 11.26
N GLY A 71 4.92 -16.20 12.12
CA GLY A 71 5.30 -17.60 12.09
C GLY A 71 4.55 -18.43 11.04
N GLU A 72 4.86 -19.73 10.98
CA GLU A 72 4.20 -20.67 10.07
C GLU A 72 2.72 -20.87 10.46
N ASN A 73 1.83 -20.84 9.46
CA ASN A 73 0.37 -20.86 9.58
C ASN A 73 -0.25 -19.62 10.26
N GLU A 74 0.50 -18.56 10.52
CA GLU A 74 -0.08 -17.30 10.96
C GLU A 74 -0.70 -16.53 9.80
N ALA A 75 -1.81 -15.84 10.09
CA ALA A 75 -2.56 -15.08 9.10
C ALA A 75 -1.75 -13.89 8.59
N CYS A 76 -1.69 -13.73 7.27
CA CYS A 76 -0.93 -12.68 6.60
C CYS A 76 -1.79 -11.96 5.56
N VAL A 77 -1.47 -10.69 5.32
CA VAL A 77 -2.13 -9.86 4.30
C VAL A 77 -1.23 -9.81 3.07
N ASN A 78 -1.73 -10.27 1.92
CA ASN A 78 -0.99 -10.16 0.67
C ASN A 78 -0.98 -8.70 0.16
N GLY A 79 0.22 -8.13 0.02
CA GLY A 79 0.45 -6.74 -0.36
C GLY A 79 0.20 -6.37 -1.81
N THR A 80 -0.17 -7.33 -2.66
CA THR A 80 -0.35 -7.05 -4.10
C THR A 80 -1.68 -6.36 -4.45
N ASN A 81 -2.65 -6.26 -3.54
CA ASN A 81 -4.03 -5.91 -3.92
C ASN A 81 -4.63 -4.65 -3.27
N ILE A 82 -3.87 -3.86 -2.50
CA ILE A 82 -4.44 -2.70 -1.81
C ILE A 82 -3.57 -1.47 -1.93
N ILE A 83 -3.96 -0.62 -2.89
CA ILE A 83 -3.33 0.68 -3.15
C ILE A 83 -3.46 1.55 -1.90
N GLY A 84 -2.33 2.05 -1.39
CA GLY A 84 -2.29 2.98 -0.25
C GLY A 84 -2.33 2.34 1.13
N ILE A 85 -2.26 1.01 1.25
CA ILE A 85 -2.14 0.33 2.55
C ILE A 85 -0.68 0.03 2.84
N ILE A 86 -0.25 0.39 4.05
CA ILE A 86 1.05 0.00 4.61
C ILE A 86 0.85 -1.28 5.40
N ILE A 87 1.49 -2.37 4.97
CA ILE A 87 1.45 -3.64 5.69
C ILE A 87 2.50 -3.61 6.81
N THR A 88 2.05 -3.80 8.05
CA THR A 88 2.86 -3.78 9.27
C THR A 88 3.23 -5.19 9.77
N SER A 89 3.09 -6.21 8.94
CA SER A 89 3.39 -7.61 9.29
C SER A 89 4.05 -8.35 8.13
N GLU A 90 5.04 -9.19 8.41
CA GLU A 90 5.73 -9.99 7.39
C GLU A 90 6.04 -11.40 7.88
N CYS A 91 5.94 -12.38 7.00
CA CYS A 91 6.33 -13.74 7.32
C CYS A 91 7.82 -13.83 7.69
N ALA A 92 8.14 -14.73 8.63
CA ALA A 92 9.50 -15.04 9.05
C ALA A 92 10.34 -15.58 7.90
N THR A 93 11.67 -15.55 8.08
CA THR A 93 12.63 -15.98 7.06
C THR A 93 12.33 -17.40 6.56
N GLY A 94 12.17 -17.54 5.24
CA GLY A 94 11.88 -18.82 4.58
C GLY A 94 10.39 -19.15 4.43
N LEU A 95 9.51 -18.29 4.94
CA LEU A 95 8.06 -18.36 4.74
C LEU A 95 7.61 -17.31 3.72
N PHE A 96 6.52 -17.57 3.02
CA PHE A 96 5.84 -16.60 2.17
C PHE A 96 4.34 -16.62 2.45
N CYS A 97 3.69 -15.49 2.23
CA CYS A 97 2.24 -15.39 2.40
C CYS A 97 1.55 -16.06 1.20
N ASP A 98 0.87 -17.19 1.41
CA ASP A 98 0.08 -17.84 0.36
C ASP A 98 -1.21 -17.03 0.13
N PRO A 99 -1.41 -16.48 -1.07
CA PRO A 99 -2.58 -15.64 -1.36
C PRO A 99 -3.91 -16.39 -1.36
N SER A 100 -3.89 -17.72 -1.46
CA SER A 100 -5.08 -18.58 -1.56
C SER A 100 -5.71 -18.82 -0.20
N ILE A 101 -4.87 -18.95 0.83
CA ILE A 101 -5.29 -19.23 2.21
C ILE A 101 -5.08 -18.04 3.15
N GLY A 102 -4.21 -17.08 2.79
CA GLY A 102 -3.89 -15.94 3.63
C GLY A 102 -3.03 -16.29 4.85
N GLU A 103 -2.15 -17.27 4.71
CA GLU A 103 -1.28 -17.77 5.79
C GLU A 103 0.19 -17.87 5.34
N CYS A 104 1.11 -17.74 6.29
CA CYS A 104 2.54 -17.90 6.06
C CYS A 104 2.92 -19.39 5.94
N VAL A 105 3.36 -19.81 4.76
CA VAL A 105 3.73 -21.22 4.48
C VAL A 105 5.16 -21.33 3.98
N ARG A 106 5.76 -22.53 4.13
CA ARG A 106 7.09 -22.82 3.55
C ARG A 106 7.01 -22.93 2.03
N SER A 107 7.99 -22.34 1.35
CA SER A 107 8.17 -22.55 -0.10
C SER A 107 8.54 -24.01 -0.34
N ALA A 108 7.59 -24.76 -0.93
CA ALA A 108 7.86 -26.10 -1.43
C ALA A 108 8.86 -25.98 -2.59
N LYS A 109 10.09 -26.41 -2.35
CA LYS A 109 11.16 -26.41 -3.36
C LYS A 109 10.96 -27.56 -4.35
#